data_AF-A0A3M2AJ45-F1
#
_entry.id   AF-A0A3M2AJ45-F1
#
_cell.length_a   1.000
_cell.length_b   1.000
_cell.length_c   1.000
_cell.angle_alpha   90.00
_cell.angle_beta   90.00
_cell.angle_gamma   90.00
#
_symmetry.space_group_name_H-M   'P 1'
#
loop_
_entity.id
_entity.type
_entity.pdbx_description
1 polymer ?
#
loop_
_entity_poly.entity_id
_entity_poly.type
_entity_poly.pdbx_seq_one_letter_code
_entity_poly.pdbx_strand_id
1 'polypeptide(L)'
;MHETTTDERIIVPGPAGFHPPSAAQLGVLPPNPGKGLLYGREVDEETVMEEIARVMLTGRNATIFPGPLVLWNWNAHAAEKARAVLEIAAQIPDVLIIPMPDYRPKYPKVEPQEVINPNHPNLTIWGNKIEACIFVGVHCHYANLSLKMIRAGTNCCTIALCAEQGHEDAMMTVRDCDAAKLRSVAQVIKRVREEMGIALPENGENVRFTPYQSRMVHGGKTHTNPLDFTLSDPTDGSAAAFGHSSNQMQREA
;
A
#
# COMPACT_ATOMS: atom_id res chain seq x y z
N MET A 1 -29.32 -6.67 3.99
CA MET A 1 -28.94 -6.61 2.57
C MET A 1 -28.90 -5.14 2.19
N HIS A 2 -27.73 -4.51 2.23
CA HIS A 2 -27.58 -3.20 1.61
C HIS A 2 -27.34 -3.46 0.13
N GLU A 3 -28.36 -3.22 -0.69
CA GLU A 3 -28.16 -2.96 -2.11
C GLU A 3 -27.36 -1.65 -2.21
N THR A 4 -26.03 -1.77 -2.27
CA THR A 4 -25.23 -0.76 -2.95
C THR A 4 -25.66 -0.82 -4.40
N THR A 5 -26.35 0.22 -4.85
CA THR A 5 -26.54 0.50 -6.27
C THR A 5 -25.22 0.24 -6.97
N THR A 6 -25.23 -0.71 -7.90
CA THR A 6 -24.13 -1.00 -8.81
C THR A 6 -23.95 0.18 -9.76
N ASP A 7 -23.62 1.35 -9.22
CA ASP A 7 -23.08 2.44 -10.02
C ASP A 7 -21.86 1.86 -10.75
N GLU A 8 -21.90 1.96 -12.06
CA GLU A 8 -21.06 1.20 -12.97
C GLU A 8 -19.57 1.49 -12.66
N ARG A 9 -18.93 0.52 -11.99
CA ARG A 9 -17.51 0.53 -11.65
C ARG A 9 -16.71 0.49 -12.96
N ILE A 10 -15.83 1.47 -13.17
CA ILE A 10 -15.02 1.58 -14.39
C ILE A 10 -13.74 0.75 -14.24
N ILE A 11 -13.08 0.87 -13.08
CA ILE A 11 -11.85 0.16 -12.76
C ILE A 11 -12.18 -0.92 -11.75
N VAL A 12 -12.08 -2.19 -12.16
CA VAL A 12 -12.40 -3.35 -11.30
C VAL A 12 -11.18 -4.26 -11.12
N PRO A 13 -11.09 -5.00 -10.00
CA PRO A 13 -10.06 -6.02 -9.82
C PRO A 13 -10.03 -6.99 -11.02
N GLY A 14 -8.84 -7.44 -11.40
CA GLY A 14 -8.63 -8.33 -12.53
C GLY A 14 -8.87 -9.81 -12.20
N PRO A 15 -8.24 -10.73 -12.97
CA PRO A 15 -7.36 -10.46 -14.10
C PRO A 15 -8.13 -9.91 -15.30
N ALA A 16 -7.68 -8.78 -15.85
CA ALA A 16 -8.29 -8.14 -17.02
C ALA A 16 -7.67 -8.61 -18.36
N GLY A 17 -6.72 -9.55 -18.31
CA GLY A 17 -6.03 -10.10 -19.47
C GLY A 17 -4.67 -9.43 -19.75
N PHE A 18 -4.04 -9.79 -20.86
CA PHE A 18 -2.65 -9.42 -21.16
C PHE A 18 -2.41 -7.92 -21.34
N HIS A 19 -3.39 -7.19 -21.89
CA HIS A 19 -3.27 -5.77 -22.18
C HIS A 19 -4.57 -5.02 -21.82
N PRO A 20 -4.85 -4.82 -20.51
CA PRO A 20 -6.02 -4.07 -20.11
C PRO A 20 -5.87 -2.61 -20.58
N PRO A 21 -6.96 -1.97 -21.05
CA PRO A 21 -6.92 -0.54 -21.35
C PRO A 21 -6.50 0.23 -20.10
N SER A 22 -5.74 1.31 -20.24
CA SER A 22 -5.43 2.17 -19.09
C SER A 22 -6.71 2.83 -18.57
N ALA A 23 -6.73 3.20 -17.29
CA ALA A 23 -7.85 3.95 -16.75
C ALA A 23 -8.10 5.26 -17.52
N ALA A 24 -7.04 5.95 -17.95
CA ALA A 24 -7.12 7.12 -18.81
C ALA A 24 -7.79 6.84 -20.18
N GLN A 25 -7.55 5.68 -20.81
CA GLN A 25 -8.25 5.28 -22.04
C GLN A 25 -9.75 5.03 -21.81
N LEU A 26 -10.14 4.71 -20.58
CA LEU A 26 -11.53 4.55 -20.15
C LEU A 26 -12.14 5.88 -19.67
N GLY A 27 -11.43 7.01 -19.80
CA GLY A 27 -11.90 8.33 -19.40
C GLY A 27 -11.75 8.65 -17.91
N VAL A 28 -11.03 7.82 -17.14
CA VAL A 28 -10.73 8.08 -15.73
C VAL A 28 -9.51 8.96 -15.63
N LEU A 29 -9.64 10.09 -14.92
CA LEU A 29 -8.57 11.02 -14.63
C LEU A 29 -8.20 10.96 -13.14
N PRO A 30 -6.99 11.40 -12.75
CA PRO A 30 -6.67 11.60 -11.34
C PRO A 30 -7.70 12.51 -10.65
N PRO A 31 -8.03 12.25 -9.37
CA PRO A 31 -9.09 12.99 -8.68
C PRO A 31 -8.71 14.46 -8.47
N ASN A 32 -9.69 15.34 -8.44
CA ASN A 32 -9.54 16.74 -8.05
C ASN A 32 -9.14 16.89 -6.57
N PRO A 33 -8.48 17.99 -6.16
CA PRO A 33 -8.15 18.25 -4.76
C PRO A 33 -9.39 18.14 -3.84
N GLY A 34 -9.25 17.43 -2.72
CA GLY A 34 -10.35 17.18 -1.77
C GLY A 34 -11.31 16.04 -2.18
N LYS A 35 -11.03 15.36 -3.30
CA LYS A 35 -11.74 14.16 -3.76
C LYS A 35 -10.78 12.97 -3.82
N GLY A 36 -11.34 11.77 -3.83
CA GLY A 36 -10.64 10.53 -4.14
C GLY A 36 -11.32 9.79 -5.29
N LEU A 37 -10.70 8.70 -5.74
CA LEU A 37 -11.35 7.78 -6.69
C LEU A 37 -11.81 6.52 -5.97
N LEU A 38 -13.03 6.10 -6.32
CA LEU A 38 -13.61 4.82 -5.96
C LEU A 38 -14.04 4.10 -7.24
N TYR A 39 -13.31 3.03 -7.60
CA TYR A 39 -13.46 2.22 -8.82
C TYR A 39 -13.56 3.06 -10.11
N GLY A 40 -12.76 4.13 -10.19
CA GLY A 40 -12.71 5.07 -11.32
C GLY A 40 -13.73 6.22 -11.27
N ARG A 41 -14.52 6.33 -10.19
CA ARG A 41 -15.44 7.46 -9.96
C ARG A 41 -14.88 8.41 -8.92
N GLU A 42 -14.99 9.71 -9.18
CA GLU A 42 -14.62 10.73 -8.21
C GLU A 42 -15.70 10.85 -7.12
N VAL A 43 -15.29 10.70 -5.87
CA VAL A 43 -16.15 10.80 -4.68
C VAL A 43 -15.40 11.55 -3.57
N ASP A 44 -16.07 11.84 -2.45
CA ASP A 44 -15.42 12.45 -1.29
C ASP A 44 -14.32 11.54 -0.71
N GLU A 45 -13.22 12.15 -0.25
CA GLU A 45 -12.08 11.40 0.30
C GLU A 45 -12.50 10.48 1.44
N GLU A 46 -13.40 10.93 2.33
CA GLU A 46 -13.89 10.12 3.45
C GLU A 46 -14.58 8.84 2.98
N THR A 47 -15.41 8.91 1.94
CA THR A 47 -16.06 7.74 1.34
C THR A 47 -15.04 6.75 0.79
N VAL A 48 -13.97 7.23 0.16
CA VAL A 48 -12.87 6.37 -0.31
C VAL A 48 -12.16 5.71 0.89
N MET A 49 -11.89 6.47 1.95
CA MET A 49 -11.21 5.95 3.15
C MET A 49 -12.04 4.86 3.85
N GLU A 50 -13.37 5.01 3.89
CA GLU A 50 -14.26 3.98 4.44
C GLU A 50 -14.23 2.69 3.61
N GLU A 51 -14.26 2.79 2.27
CA GLU A 51 -14.16 1.61 1.43
C GLU A 51 -12.77 0.96 1.53
N ILE A 52 -11.71 1.76 1.58
CA ILE A 52 -10.34 1.28 1.86
C ILE A 52 -10.33 0.44 3.14
N ALA A 53 -10.96 0.94 4.20
CA ALA A 53 -11.08 0.21 5.45
C ALA A 53 -11.81 -1.11 5.28
N ARG A 54 -12.98 -1.12 4.64
CA ARG A 54 -13.77 -2.34 4.42
C ARG A 54 -12.98 -3.39 3.62
N VAL A 55 -12.32 -2.96 2.54
CA VAL A 55 -11.52 -3.84 1.67
C VAL A 55 -10.31 -4.41 2.42
N MET A 56 -9.60 -3.60 3.20
CA MET A 56 -8.42 -4.05 3.93
C MET A 56 -8.75 -4.93 5.14
N LEU A 57 -9.89 -4.68 5.81
CA LEU A 57 -10.35 -5.46 6.95
C LEU A 57 -10.97 -6.82 6.55
N THR A 58 -11.43 -6.95 5.30
CA THR A 58 -12.09 -8.19 4.81
C THR A 58 -11.28 -8.95 3.78
N GLY A 59 -10.31 -8.30 3.13
CA GLY A 59 -9.46 -8.90 2.11
C GLY A 59 -8.51 -9.94 2.68
N ARG A 60 -8.40 -11.10 2.02
CA ARG A 60 -7.43 -12.12 2.42
C ARG A 60 -6.01 -11.66 2.12
N ASN A 61 -5.11 -11.91 3.09
CA ASN A 61 -3.71 -11.51 3.02
C ASN A 61 -3.56 -10.01 2.67
N ALA A 62 -4.35 -9.16 3.33
CA ALA A 62 -4.24 -7.73 3.20
C ALA A 62 -2.79 -7.28 3.41
N THR A 63 -2.24 -6.53 2.45
CA THR A 63 -0.82 -6.20 2.43
C THR A 63 -0.58 -4.72 2.21
N ILE A 64 0.36 -4.14 2.95
CA ILE A 64 0.85 -2.78 2.72
C ILE A 64 2.22 -2.86 2.04
N PHE A 65 2.36 -2.14 0.94
CA PHE A 65 3.58 -2.00 0.15
C PHE A 65 4.18 -0.60 0.33
N PRO A 66 5.04 -0.39 1.35
CA PRO A 66 5.76 0.87 1.50
C PRO A 66 6.85 0.99 0.43
N GLY A 67 6.81 2.09 -0.31
CA GLY A 67 7.80 2.44 -1.32
C GLY A 67 8.99 3.24 -0.78
N PRO A 68 9.96 3.56 -1.64
CA PRO A 68 11.22 4.20 -1.27
C PRO A 68 11.06 5.56 -0.58
N LEU A 69 9.98 6.29 -0.84
CA LEU A 69 9.72 7.60 -0.23
C LEU A 69 9.34 7.52 1.25
N VAL A 70 9.00 6.33 1.75
CA VAL A 70 8.61 6.08 3.15
C VAL A 70 9.54 5.07 3.81
N LEU A 71 10.09 4.12 3.05
CA LEU A 71 10.93 3.06 3.57
C LEU A 71 12.28 3.56 4.09
N TRP A 72 12.89 4.51 3.36
CA TRP A 72 14.22 5.00 3.71
C TRP A 72 14.09 6.17 4.70
N ASN A 73 14.68 6.04 5.89
CA ASN A 73 14.66 7.09 6.91
C ASN A 73 15.68 8.20 6.58
N TRP A 74 15.54 8.84 5.41
CA TRP A 74 16.52 9.81 4.89
C TRP A 74 16.24 11.25 5.36
N ASN A 75 15.05 11.51 5.89
CA ASN A 75 14.69 12.78 6.52
C ASN A 75 13.53 12.59 7.52
N ALA A 76 13.24 13.63 8.31
CA ALA A 76 12.16 13.62 9.31
C ALA A 76 10.75 13.45 8.70
N HIS A 77 10.53 13.89 7.46
CA HIS A 77 9.24 13.76 6.77
C HIS A 77 8.95 12.30 6.38
N ALA A 78 9.96 11.59 5.88
CA ALA A 78 9.89 10.16 5.58
C ALA A 78 9.68 9.36 6.87
N ALA A 79 10.38 9.71 7.95
CA ALA A 79 10.18 9.13 9.29
C ALA A 79 8.73 9.27 9.78
N GLU A 80 8.17 10.48 9.69
CA GLU A 80 6.79 10.76 10.10
C GLU A 80 5.77 9.99 9.24
N LYS A 81 5.98 9.93 7.92
CA LYS A 81 5.15 9.12 7.03
C LYS A 81 5.23 7.63 7.38
N ALA A 82 6.42 7.11 7.69
CA ALA A 82 6.61 5.72 8.07
C ALA A 82 5.83 5.38 9.35
N ARG A 83 5.88 6.26 10.36
CA ARG A 83 5.06 6.13 11.57
C ARG A 83 3.57 6.10 11.25
N ALA A 84 3.09 7.02 10.41
CA ALA A 84 1.68 7.04 10.01
C ALA A 84 1.25 5.78 9.24
N VAL A 85 2.12 5.19 8.43
CA VAL A 85 1.87 3.89 7.78
C VAL A 85 1.79 2.75 8.80
N LEU A 86 2.65 2.75 9.83
CA LEU A 86 2.58 1.79 10.92
C LEU A 86 1.31 1.97 11.77
N GLU A 87 0.81 3.19 11.93
CA GLU A 87 -0.50 3.46 12.55
C GLU A 87 -1.65 2.85 11.73
N ILE A 88 -1.60 2.89 10.39
CA ILE A 88 -2.55 2.19 9.51
C ILE A 88 -2.45 0.67 9.73
N ALA A 89 -1.24 0.11 9.71
CA ALA A 89 -1.02 -1.32 9.92
C ALA A 89 -1.53 -1.79 11.29
N ALA A 90 -1.41 -0.94 12.32
CA ALA A 90 -1.93 -1.23 13.66
C ALA A 90 -3.45 -1.40 13.70
N GLN A 91 -4.20 -0.94 12.69
CA GLN A 91 -5.65 -1.07 12.64
C GLN A 91 -6.14 -2.25 11.79
N ILE A 92 -5.25 -3.04 11.16
CA ILE A 92 -5.64 -4.14 10.29
C ILE A 92 -5.10 -5.45 10.87
N PRO A 93 -5.95 -6.43 11.22
CA PRO A 93 -5.50 -7.70 11.77
C PRO A 93 -4.76 -8.53 10.72
N ASP A 94 -3.72 -9.25 11.14
CA ASP A 94 -2.96 -10.20 10.30
C ASP A 94 -2.43 -9.57 8.99
N VAL A 95 -2.13 -8.27 9.00
CA VAL A 95 -1.67 -7.53 7.82
C VAL A 95 -0.20 -7.85 7.52
N LEU A 96 0.14 -8.03 6.24
CA LEU A 96 1.52 -8.12 5.79
C LEU A 96 2.08 -6.73 5.48
N ILE A 97 3.37 -6.54 5.74
CA ILE A 97 4.14 -5.40 5.20
C ILE A 97 5.26 -5.96 4.33
N ILE A 98 5.18 -5.73 3.02
CA ILE A 98 6.18 -6.18 2.05
C ILE A 98 6.78 -4.94 1.38
N PRO A 99 8.08 -4.64 1.54
CA PRO A 99 8.65 -3.41 1.01
C PRO A 99 8.78 -3.40 -0.51
N MET A 100 8.67 -2.19 -1.09
CA MET A 100 9.17 -1.85 -2.43
C MET A 100 10.43 -0.98 -2.27
N PRO A 101 11.62 -1.58 -2.08
CA PRO A 101 12.82 -0.84 -1.67
C PRO A 101 13.41 0.05 -2.75
N ASP A 102 13.31 -0.34 -4.02
CA ASP A 102 13.80 0.41 -5.16
C ASP A 102 13.11 -0.04 -6.45
N TYR A 103 13.29 0.72 -7.53
CA TYR A 103 12.63 0.47 -8.82
C TYR A 103 13.51 -0.26 -9.84
N ARG A 104 14.74 -0.62 -9.46
CA ARG A 104 15.68 -1.24 -10.39
C ARG A 104 15.14 -2.61 -10.81
N PRO A 105 15.33 -3.02 -12.08
CA PRO A 105 15.06 -4.38 -12.49
C PRO A 105 15.92 -5.35 -11.68
N LYS A 106 15.28 -6.30 -11.00
CA LYS A 106 15.96 -7.27 -10.12
C LYS A 106 16.06 -8.67 -10.72
N TYR A 107 15.71 -8.84 -11.99
CA TYR A 107 15.73 -10.15 -12.65
C TYR A 107 17.16 -10.70 -12.75
N PRO A 108 17.40 -12.00 -12.49
CA PRO A 108 16.45 -13.07 -12.10
C PRO A 108 16.25 -13.26 -10.58
N LYS A 109 16.74 -12.34 -9.74
CA LYS A 109 16.91 -12.53 -8.29
C LYS A 109 15.81 -11.90 -7.43
N VAL A 110 14.59 -11.77 -7.93
CA VAL A 110 13.46 -11.26 -7.12
C VAL A 110 12.94 -12.40 -6.25
N GLU A 111 12.86 -12.16 -4.94
CA GLU A 111 12.19 -13.07 -4.02
C GLU A 111 10.76 -12.56 -3.75
N PRO A 112 9.73 -13.10 -4.43
CA PRO A 112 8.42 -12.46 -4.47
C PRO A 112 7.68 -12.52 -3.14
N GLN A 113 8.10 -13.38 -2.21
CA GLN A 113 7.52 -13.42 -0.86
C GLN A 113 7.96 -12.22 0.01
N GLU A 114 9.13 -11.64 -0.28
CA GLU A 114 9.77 -10.68 0.62
C GLU A 114 9.83 -9.25 0.07
N VAL A 115 9.76 -9.10 -1.24
CA VAL A 115 9.93 -7.81 -1.90
C VAL A 115 8.99 -7.71 -3.09
N ILE A 116 8.32 -6.57 -3.23
CA ILE A 116 7.61 -6.22 -4.46
C ILE A 116 8.52 -5.39 -5.37
N ASN A 117 8.50 -5.70 -6.67
CA ASN A 117 9.22 -4.94 -7.68
C ASN A 117 8.23 -4.38 -8.71
N PRO A 118 8.31 -3.10 -9.08
CA PRO A 118 7.35 -2.48 -9.99
C PRO A 118 7.34 -3.08 -11.39
N ASN A 119 8.41 -3.79 -11.78
CA ASN A 119 8.52 -4.41 -13.11
C ASN A 119 7.83 -5.78 -13.17
N HIS A 120 7.59 -6.43 -12.03
CA HIS A 120 6.88 -7.72 -11.95
C HIS A 120 6.06 -7.84 -10.65
N PRO A 121 5.20 -6.86 -10.33
CA PRO A 121 4.50 -6.82 -9.04
C PRO A 121 3.51 -7.97 -8.89
N ASN A 122 3.00 -8.48 -10.01
CA ASN A 122 2.08 -9.62 -10.06
C ASN A 122 2.66 -10.89 -9.43
N LEU A 123 4.00 -11.09 -9.48
CA LEU A 123 4.64 -12.27 -8.87
C LEU A 123 4.50 -12.25 -7.34
N THR A 124 4.68 -11.09 -6.70
CA THR A 124 4.50 -10.93 -5.25
C THR A 124 3.04 -11.12 -4.86
N ILE A 125 2.12 -10.53 -5.63
CA ILE A 125 0.68 -10.67 -5.39
C ILE A 125 0.25 -12.15 -5.47
N TRP A 126 0.68 -12.87 -6.52
CA TRP A 126 0.37 -14.30 -6.66
C TRP A 126 1.06 -15.17 -5.60
N GLY A 127 2.35 -14.96 -5.37
CA GLY A 127 3.15 -15.77 -4.44
C GLY A 127 2.63 -15.73 -3.01
N ASN A 128 2.05 -14.59 -2.61
CA ASN A 128 1.46 -14.39 -1.28
C ASN A 128 -0.07 -14.46 -1.25
N LYS A 129 -0.73 -14.71 -2.41
CA LYS A 129 -2.20 -14.77 -2.55
C LYS A 129 -2.90 -13.54 -1.96
N ILE A 130 -2.42 -12.35 -2.34
CA ILE A 130 -2.89 -11.06 -1.82
C ILE A 130 -4.15 -10.64 -2.56
N GLU A 131 -5.23 -10.36 -1.83
CA GLU A 131 -6.50 -9.92 -2.43
C GLU A 131 -6.79 -8.43 -2.25
N ALA A 132 -6.11 -7.79 -1.31
CA ALA A 132 -6.20 -6.35 -1.08
C ALA A 132 -4.83 -5.80 -0.74
N CYS A 133 -4.45 -4.67 -1.34
CA CYS A 133 -3.21 -4.02 -0.96
C CYS A 133 -3.22 -2.50 -1.04
N ILE A 134 -2.40 -1.89 -0.19
CA ILE A 134 -2.12 -0.45 -0.18
C ILE A 134 -0.71 -0.22 -0.74
N PHE A 135 -0.58 0.66 -1.73
CA PHE A 135 0.68 1.27 -2.12
C PHE A 135 0.79 2.66 -1.48
N VAL A 136 1.92 2.92 -0.82
CA VAL A 136 2.20 4.20 -0.15
C VAL A 136 3.68 4.54 -0.29
N GLY A 137 3.99 5.80 -0.64
CA GLY A 137 5.39 6.22 -0.81
C GLY A 137 6.07 5.71 -2.09
N VAL A 138 5.31 5.51 -3.15
CA VAL A 138 5.78 5.07 -4.48
C VAL A 138 5.73 6.26 -5.44
N HIS A 139 6.75 6.48 -6.27
CA HIS A 139 6.72 7.54 -7.28
C HIS A 139 5.63 7.27 -8.32
N CYS A 140 4.96 8.33 -8.76
CA CYS A 140 3.70 8.22 -9.47
C CYS A 140 3.79 7.38 -10.75
N HIS A 141 4.87 7.52 -11.52
CA HIS A 141 5.09 6.80 -12.77
C HIS A 141 5.31 5.28 -12.55
N TYR A 142 6.00 4.88 -11.47
CA TYR A 142 6.18 3.46 -11.13
C TYR A 142 4.93 2.84 -10.53
N ALA A 143 4.13 3.61 -9.78
CA ALA A 143 2.84 3.16 -9.27
C ALA A 143 1.90 2.81 -10.43
N ASN A 144 1.71 3.70 -11.41
CA ASN A 144 0.83 3.44 -12.55
C ASN A 144 1.27 2.24 -13.39
N LEU A 145 2.57 2.02 -13.59
CA LEU A 145 3.07 0.80 -14.24
C LEU A 145 2.68 -0.44 -13.43
N SER A 146 2.93 -0.41 -12.12
CA SER A 146 2.68 -1.55 -11.24
C SER A 146 1.20 -1.91 -11.18
N LEU A 147 0.33 -0.91 -11.01
CA LEU A 147 -1.11 -1.07 -10.90
C LEU A 147 -1.71 -1.72 -12.15
N LYS A 148 -1.26 -1.32 -13.34
CA LYS A 148 -1.68 -1.95 -14.61
C LYS A 148 -1.28 -3.42 -14.68
N MET A 149 -0.05 -3.76 -14.29
CA MET A 149 0.42 -5.16 -14.29
C MET A 149 -0.35 -6.02 -13.28
N ILE A 150 -0.67 -5.46 -12.11
CA ILE A 150 -1.48 -6.13 -11.09
C ILE A 150 -2.90 -6.36 -11.61
N ARG A 151 -3.54 -5.36 -12.23
CA ARG A 151 -4.88 -5.51 -12.83
C ARG A 151 -4.88 -6.49 -14.01
N ALA A 152 -3.82 -6.52 -14.80
CA ALA A 152 -3.68 -7.46 -15.92
C ALA A 152 -3.63 -8.92 -15.43
N GLY A 153 -2.78 -9.20 -14.43
CA GLY A 153 -2.45 -10.56 -14.01
C GLY A 153 -3.19 -11.08 -12.78
N THR A 154 -3.84 -10.24 -11.99
CA THR A 154 -4.33 -10.64 -10.65
C THR A 154 -5.71 -10.08 -10.34
N ASN A 155 -6.36 -10.66 -9.35
CA ASN A 155 -7.63 -10.20 -8.77
C ASN A 155 -7.45 -9.32 -7.53
N CYS A 156 -6.24 -8.82 -7.27
CA CYS A 156 -5.98 -7.99 -6.12
C CYS A 156 -6.65 -6.62 -6.27
N CYS A 157 -7.38 -6.19 -5.24
CA CYS A 157 -7.93 -4.86 -5.12
C CYS A 157 -6.81 -3.90 -4.68
N THR A 158 -6.43 -2.99 -5.58
CA THR A 158 -5.31 -2.08 -5.35
C THR A 158 -5.79 -0.73 -4.84
N ILE A 159 -5.13 -0.26 -3.79
CA ILE A 159 -5.36 1.02 -3.14
C ILE A 159 -4.07 1.83 -3.26
N ALA A 160 -4.17 3.11 -3.63
CA ALA A 160 -3.02 4.00 -3.74
C ALA A 160 -3.19 5.24 -2.86
N LEU A 161 -2.37 5.34 -1.81
CA LEU A 161 -2.24 6.52 -0.96
C LEU A 161 -1.07 7.36 -1.48
N CYS A 162 -1.38 8.26 -2.42
CA CYS A 162 -0.40 9.02 -3.19
C CYS A 162 -0.08 10.36 -2.52
N ALA A 163 1.19 10.75 -2.48
CA ALA A 163 1.60 12.05 -1.95
C ALA A 163 1.28 13.23 -2.88
N GLU A 164 0.90 12.97 -4.14
CA GLU A 164 0.65 13.97 -5.18
C GLU A 164 -0.77 13.84 -5.75
N GLN A 165 -0.91 13.43 -7.02
CA GLN A 165 -2.14 13.57 -7.79
C GLN A 165 -3.15 12.44 -7.60
N GLY A 166 -2.76 11.32 -6.99
CA GLY A 166 -3.54 10.08 -7.00
C GLY A 166 -3.24 9.20 -8.21
N HIS A 167 -3.79 7.99 -8.21
CA HIS A 167 -3.58 6.98 -9.25
C HIS A 167 -4.89 6.48 -9.84
N GLU A 168 -5.14 6.84 -11.10
CA GLU A 168 -6.34 6.47 -11.85
C GLU A 168 -6.46 4.97 -12.12
N ASP A 169 -5.34 4.25 -12.18
CA ASP A 169 -5.33 2.80 -12.41
C ASP A 169 -5.57 1.97 -11.13
N ALA A 170 -5.56 2.60 -9.95
CA ALA A 170 -5.94 1.94 -8.69
C ALA A 170 -7.47 1.82 -8.58
N MET A 171 -7.94 0.78 -7.90
CA MET A 171 -9.38 0.67 -7.59
C MET A 171 -9.80 1.74 -6.58
N MET A 172 -8.92 2.15 -5.68
CA MET A 172 -9.16 3.27 -4.78
C MET A 172 -7.92 4.14 -4.72
N THR A 173 -8.09 5.46 -4.75
CA THR A 173 -6.95 6.37 -4.51
C THR A 173 -7.34 7.59 -3.71
N VAL A 174 -6.43 7.98 -2.83
CA VAL A 174 -6.45 9.25 -2.10
C VAL A 174 -5.19 10.02 -2.50
N ARG A 175 -5.37 11.29 -2.84
CA ARG A 175 -4.31 12.20 -3.28
C ARG A 175 -3.80 13.08 -2.13
N ASP A 176 -2.67 13.75 -2.34
CA ASP A 176 -2.03 14.65 -1.38
C ASP A 176 -1.87 14.02 0.03
N CYS A 177 -1.51 12.73 0.09
CA CYS A 177 -1.30 11.99 1.32
C CYS A 177 0.03 12.37 1.99
N ASP A 178 -0.04 13.32 2.90
CA ASP A 178 0.99 13.60 3.91
C ASP A 178 0.80 12.72 5.17
N ALA A 179 1.67 12.91 6.16
CA ALA A 179 1.57 12.16 7.41
C ALA A 179 0.22 12.39 8.13
N ALA A 180 -0.33 13.61 8.09
CA ALA A 180 -1.61 13.92 8.73
C ALA A 180 -2.76 13.17 8.05
N LYS A 181 -2.82 13.16 6.72
CA LYS A 181 -3.85 12.44 5.96
C LYS A 181 -3.72 10.94 6.12
N LEU A 182 -2.50 10.39 6.19
CA LEU A 182 -2.30 8.97 6.51
C LEU A 182 -2.82 8.60 7.91
N ARG A 183 -2.66 9.49 8.90
CA ARG A 183 -3.28 9.29 10.23
C ARG A 183 -4.79 9.36 10.16
N SER A 184 -5.37 10.25 9.36
CA SER A 184 -6.83 10.27 9.11
C SER A 184 -7.31 8.94 8.53
N VAL A 185 -6.58 8.36 7.56
CA VAL A 185 -6.87 7.02 7.04
C VAL A 185 -6.84 5.98 8.16
N ALA A 186 -5.83 6.00 9.04
CA ALA A 186 -5.76 5.08 10.18
C ALA A 186 -6.97 5.25 11.12
N GLN A 187 -7.40 6.49 11.41
CA GLN A 187 -8.58 6.74 12.25
C GLN A 187 -9.88 6.23 11.60
N VAL A 188 -10.05 6.40 10.29
CA VAL A 188 -11.21 5.87 9.56
C VAL A 188 -11.20 4.33 9.59
N ILE A 189 -10.05 3.69 9.38
CA ILE A 189 -9.94 2.23 9.47
C ILE A 189 -10.28 1.74 10.88
N LYS A 190 -9.80 2.44 11.91
CA LYS A 190 -10.16 2.15 13.30
C LYS A 190 -11.68 2.24 13.53
N ARG A 191 -12.31 3.33 13.10
CA ARG A 191 -13.76 3.55 13.21
C ARG A 191 -14.54 2.41 12.55
N VAL A 192 -14.24 2.11 11.29
CA VAL A 192 -14.91 1.05 10.52
C VAL A 192 -14.67 -0.33 11.14
N ARG A 193 -13.45 -0.60 11.63
CA ARG A 193 -13.12 -1.85 12.35
C ARG A 193 -13.99 -2.05 13.58
N GLU A 194 -14.15 -1.01 14.39
CA GLU A 194 -14.98 -1.02 15.60
C GLU A 194 -16.46 -1.21 15.24
N GLU A 195 -16.97 -0.52 14.21
CA GLU A 195 -18.34 -0.71 13.69
C GLU A 195 -18.59 -2.14 13.19
N MET A 196 -17.58 -2.78 12.58
CA MET A 196 -17.65 -4.16 12.10
C MET A 196 -17.43 -5.20 13.21
N GLY A 197 -17.08 -4.78 14.43
CA GLY A 197 -16.81 -5.69 15.55
C GLY A 197 -15.56 -6.55 15.37
N ILE A 198 -14.58 -6.11 14.58
CA ILE A 198 -13.34 -6.86 14.33
C ILE A 198 -12.35 -6.57 15.46
N ALA A 199 -12.07 -7.62 16.26
CA ALA A 199 -11.11 -7.55 17.35
C ALA A 199 -9.66 -7.55 16.83
N LEU A 200 -8.78 -6.86 17.57
CA LEU A 200 -7.33 -6.96 17.40
C LEU A 200 -6.75 -7.81 18.55
N PRO A 201 -5.60 -8.49 18.33
CA PRO A 201 -4.79 -9.08 19.38
C PRO A 201 -4.56 -8.13 20.57
N GLU A 202 -4.70 -8.63 21.79
CA GLU A 202 -4.51 -7.83 23.03
C GLU A 202 -3.10 -7.25 23.17
N ASN A 203 -2.11 -7.95 22.60
CA ASN A 203 -0.70 -7.53 22.59
C ASN A 203 -0.36 -6.56 21.43
N GLY A 204 -1.31 -6.25 20.56
CA GLY A 204 -1.13 -5.36 19.41
C GLY A 204 -0.30 -5.97 18.27
N GLU A 205 0.01 -7.28 18.31
CA GLU A 205 0.82 -7.96 17.29
C GLU A 205 0.02 -8.21 15.99
N ASN A 206 -0.31 -7.14 15.29
CA ASN A 206 -1.22 -7.15 14.15
C ASN A 206 -0.51 -7.38 12.82
N VAL A 207 0.81 -7.12 12.76
CA VAL A 207 1.60 -7.32 11.55
C VAL A 207 2.17 -8.72 11.53
N ARG A 208 1.81 -9.48 10.51
CA ARG A 208 2.33 -10.81 10.25
C ARG A 208 3.67 -10.73 9.50
N PHE A 209 4.60 -11.60 9.88
CA PHE A 209 5.82 -11.86 9.13
C PHE A 209 5.59 -12.90 8.04
N THR A 210 6.30 -12.74 6.92
CA THR A 210 6.38 -13.80 5.91
C THR A 210 7.03 -15.07 6.50
N PRO A 211 6.84 -16.25 5.88
CA PRO A 211 7.48 -17.48 6.34
C PRO A 211 9.01 -17.42 6.37
N TYR A 212 9.62 -16.59 5.53
CA TYR A 212 11.07 -16.37 5.54
C TYR A 212 11.49 -15.43 6.67
N GLN A 213 10.85 -14.26 6.82
CA GLN A 213 11.10 -13.33 7.92
C GLN A 213 10.97 -14.01 9.28
N SER A 214 9.90 -14.79 9.46
CA SER A 214 9.66 -15.54 10.69
C SER A 214 10.83 -16.47 11.02
N ARG A 215 11.27 -17.30 10.07
CA ARG A 215 12.32 -18.30 10.30
C ARG A 215 13.73 -17.73 10.37
N MET A 216 14.06 -16.80 9.49
CA MET A 216 15.45 -16.37 9.26
C MET A 216 15.82 -15.11 10.06
N VAL A 217 14.86 -14.25 10.36
CA VAL A 217 15.12 -12.93 10.98
C VAL A 217 14.58 -12.89 12.40
N HIS A 218 13.38 -13.39 12.63
CA HIS A 218 12.66 -13.22 13.90
C HIS A 218 12.59 -14.48 14.76
N GLY A 219 13.46 -15.48 14.51
CA GLY A 219 13.63 -16.63 15.40
C GLY A 219 12.37 -17.47 15.64
N GLY A 220 11.49 -17.55 14.63
CA GLY A 220 10.22 -18.27 14.69
C GLY A 220 9.02 -17.44 15.14
N LYS A 221 9.20 -16.16 15.51
CA LYS A 221 8.06 -15.26 15.75
C LYS A 221 7.28 -15.07 14.45
N THR A 222 5.96 -15.01 14.54
CA THR A 222 5.08 -14.90 13.37
C THR A 222 4.45 -13.52 13.22
N HIS A 223 4.43 -12.73 14.30
CA HIS A 223 3.83 -11.40 14.32
C HIS A 223 4.69 -10.41 15.12
N THR A 224 4.38 -9.13 14.95
CA THR A 224 4.93 -8.03 15.72
C THR A 224 3.91 -6.91 15.88
N ASN A 225 4.04 -6.13 16.94
CA ASN A 225 3.32 -4.88 17.07
C ASN A 225 4.01 -3.82 16.19
N PRO A 226 3.31 -3.23 15.19
CA PRO A 226 3.90 -2.21 14.32
C PRO A 226 4.30 -0.94 15.07
N LEU A 227 3.73 -0.68 16.26
CA LEU A 227 3.99 0.53 17.04
C LEU A 227 5.21 0.40 17.96
N ASP A 228 5.71 -0.82 18.20
CA ASP A 228 6.94 -1.06 18.97
C ASP A 228 8.21 -0.72 18.15
N PHE A 229 8.05 -0.36 16.88
CA PHE A 229 9.15 -0.02 16.00
C PHE A 229 9.79 1.32 16.36
N THR A 230 11.04 1.28 16.80
CA THR A 230 11.88 2.47 17.00
C THR A 230 12.70 2.77 15.75
N LEU A 231 12.50 3.97 15.19
CA LEU A 231 13.34 4.48 14.11
C LEU A 231 14.76 4.78 14.62
N SER A 232 15.77 4.32 13.90
CA SER A 232 17.16 4.76 14.10
C SER A 232 17.31 6.23 13.73
N ASP A 233 18.37 6.90 14.18
CA ASP A 233 18.65 8.29 13.81
C ASP A 233 18.77 8.42 12.27
N PRO A 234 18.09 9.38 11.61
CA PRO A 234 18.22 9.60 10.16
C PRO A 234 19.67 9.78 9.68
N THR A 235 20.57 10.21 10.56
CA THR A 235 21.99 10.37 10.26
C THR A 235 22.74 9.05 10.08
N ASP A 236 22.20 7.95 10.61
CA ASP A 236 22.85 6.62 10.58
C ASP A 236 22.57 5.85 9.27
N GLY A 237 21.96 6.49 8.28
CA GLY A 237 22.14 6.11 6.87
C GLY A 237 21.63 4.72 6.49
N SER A 238 20.41 4.34 6.90
CA SER A 238 19.78 3.09 6.40
C SER A 238 19.70 3.06 4.87
N ALA A 239 19.58 4.23 4.22
CA ALA A 239 19.64 4.37 2.77
C ALA A 239 20.99 3.93 2.17
N ALA A 240 22.11 4.28 2.82
CA ALA A 240 23.46 3.99 2.31
C ALA A 240 23.76 2.49 2.30
N ALA A 241 23.25 1.74 3.29
CA ALA A 241 23.36 0.28 3.35
C ALA A 241 22.71 -0.43 2.14
N PHE A 242 21.75 0.22 1.48
CA PHE A 242 21.08 -0.29 0.27
C PHE A 242 21.53 0.44 -1.02
N GLY A 243 22.61 1.22 -0.94
CA GLY A 243 23.20 1.93 -2.07
C GLY A 243 22.44 3.20 -2.47
N HIS A 244 21.58 3.73 -1.61
CA HIS A 244 20.88 4.99 -1.81
C HIS A 244 21.59 6.12 -1.07
N SER A 245 22.00 7.16 -1.80
CA SER A 245 22.43 8.42 -1.17
C SER A 245 21.23 9.35 -0.97
N SER A 246 21.28 10.19 0.07
CA SER A 246 20.28 11.24 0.31
C SER A 246 20.09 12.15 -0.92
N ASN A 247 21.19 12.46 -1.63
CA ASN A 247 21.17 13.24 -2.87
C ASN A 247 20.45 12.54 -4.05
N GLN A 248 20.50 11.21 -4.14
CA GLN A 248 19.76 10.47 -5.16
C GLN A 248 18.26 10.47 -4.85
N MET A 249 17.90 10.25 -3.58
CA MET A 249 16.50 10.28 -3.15
C MET A 249 15.86 11.67 -3.33
N GLN A 250 16.61 12.75 -3.10
CA GLN A 250 16.14 14.13 -3.34
C GLN A 250 15.95 14.49 -4.82
N ARG A 251 16.63 13.79 -5.75
CA ARG A 251 16.43 14.01 -7.19
C ARG A 251 15.24 13.23 -7.74
N GLU A 252 14.81 12.20 -7.03
CA GLU A 252 13.68 11.35 -7.41
C GLU A 252 12.36 11.79 -6.75
N ALA A 253 12.43 12.48 -5.60
CA ALA A 253 11.32 13.12 -4.90
C ALA A 253 10.90 14.46 -5.53
#